data_AF-A0A2D6NHN3-F1
#
_entry.id   AF-A0A2D6NHN3-F1
#
_cell.length_a   1.000
_cell.length_b   1.000
_cell.length_c   1.000
_cell.angle_alpha   90.00
_cell.angle_beta   90.00
_cell.angle_gamma   90.00
#
_symmetry.space_group_name_H-M   'P 1'
#
loop_
_entity.id
_entity.type
_entity.pdbx_description
1 polymer ?
#
loop_
_entity_poly.entity_id
_entity_poly.type
_entity_poly.pdbx_seq_one_letter_code
_entity_poly.pdbx_strand_id
1 'polypeptide(L)'
;MEGVLMSGVSSLLSALGSSSSSMKTLAIFTLVIVAYSVFIFYFYRFLARKNIINLDLSKYNKYQFGGIYRFFAIIFFIIEYIIILPFITFFWFGVLAILILLLAELELELILIVSAVLIGAIRITSFISEDLSRDLAKMIPLAFLALALTSSTFLDINVVVDKFYQVPLLLSDAMSFLLFIVIVEIVMRVLDFIANIFRKDGTEEIKKEMEN
;
A
#
# COMPACT_ATOMS: atom_id res chain seq x y z
N MET A 1 -13.25 28.10 -7.77
CA MET A 1 -12.23 27.08 -8.10
C MET A 1 -12.79 25.98 -9.02
N GLU A 2 -14.11 25.74 -9.01
CA GLU A 2 -14.81 24.80 -9.94
C GLU A 2 -14.68 25.14 -11.44
N GLY A 3 -14.66 26.44 -11.80
CA GLY A 3 -14.63 26.85 -13.21
C GLY A 3 -13.34 26.48 -13.96
N VAL A 4 -12.20 26.37 -13.27
CA VAL A 4 -10.92 26.01 -13.90
C VAL A 4 -10.87 24.51 -14.19
N LEU A 5 -11.34 23.67 -13.26
CA LEU A 5 -11.42 22.23 -13.45
C LEU A 5 -12.39 21.86 -14.58
N MET A 6 -13.57 22.49 -14.65
CA MET A 6 -14.52 22.26 -15.76
C MET A 6 -13.97 22.70 -17.12
N SER A 7 -13.17 23.78 -17.19
CA SER A 7 -12.54 24.23 -18.44
C SER A 7 -11.43 23.28 -18.93
N GLY A 8 -10.69 22.66 -18.01
CA GLY A 8 -9.69 21.64 -18.33
C GLY A 8 -10.32 20.35 -18.83
N VAL A 9 -11.41 19.92 -18.20
CA VAL A 9 -12.12 18.68 -18.58
C VAL A 9 -12.86 18.83 -19.91
N SER A 10 -13.53 19.96 -20.14
CA SER A 10 -14.23 20.24 -21.42
C SER A 10 -13.26 20.42 -22.59
N SER A 11 -12.06 20.99 -22.37
CA SER A 11 -11.02 21.06 -23.39
C SER A 11 -10.42 19.68 -23.71
N LEU A 12 -10.33 18.79 -22.72
CA LEU A 12 -9.93 17.39 -22.91
C LEU A 12 -11.01 16.59 -23.68
N LEU A 13 -12.29 16.75 -23.32
CA LEU A 13 -13.44 16.12 -23.98
C LEU A 13 -13.67 16.62 -25.42
N SER A 14 -13.44 17.91 -25.69
CA SER A 14 -13.51 18.46 -27.05
C SER A 14 -12.32 18.04 -27.90
N ALA A 15 -11.12 17.91 -27.31
CA ALA A 15 -9.96 17.31 -27.98
C ALA A 15 -10.17 15.82 -28.33
N LEU A 16 -11.01 15.11 -27.57
CA LEU A 16 -11.38 13.72 -27.82
C LEU A 16 -12.34 13.54 -29.04
N GLY A 17 -13.23 14.51 -29.31
CA GLY A 17 -14.38 14.32 -30.21
C GLY A 17 -14.20 14.54 -31.72
N SER A 18 -13.12 15.15 -32.22
CA SER A 18 -13.01 15.51 -33.66
C SER A 18 -12.18 14.50 -34.47
N SER A 19 -12.72 13.74 -35.42
CA SER A 19 -12.10 12.59 -36.14
C SER A 19 -10.64 12.66 -36.64
N SER A 20 -9.97 13.82 -36.69
CA SER A 20 -8.50 13.96 -36.73
C SER A 20 -7.82 13.72 -35.35
N SER A 21 -8.59 13.37 -34.32
CA SER A 21 -8.25 13.25 -32.90
C SER A 21 -7.81 11.87 -32.49
N SER A 22 -8.09 10.81 -33.25
CA SER A 22 -7.85 9.44 -32.80
C SER A 22 -6.39 9.20 -32.37
N MET A 23 -5.41 9.77 -33.10
CA MET A 23 -3.99 9.69 -32.71
C MET A 23 -3.65 10.54 -31.47
N LYS A 24 -4.27 11.71 -31.31
CA LYS A 24 -4.08 12.57 -30.13
C LYS A 24 -4.68 11.93 -28.89
N THR A 25 -5.89 11.38 -29.02
CA THR A 25 -6.59 10.58 -28.02
C THR A 25 -5.75 9.40 -27.58
N LEU A 26 -5.25 8.59 -28.53
CA LEU A 26 -4.34 7.47 -28.25
C LEU A 26 -3.10 7.93 -27.48
N ALA A 27 -2.43 8.99 -27.95
CA ALA A 27 -1.24 9.52 -27.29
C ALA A 27 -1.52 9.99 -25.85
N ILE A 28 -2.65 10.66 -25.61
CA ILE A 28 -3.06 11.11 -24.27
C ILE A 28 -3.34 9.90 -23.36
N PHE A 29 -4.14 8.94 -23.82
CA PHE A 29 -4.44 7.74 -23.02
C PHE A 29 -3.17 6.92 -22.72
N THR A 30 -2.27 6.75 -23.70
CA THR A 30 -0.97 6.11 -23.46
C THR A 30 -0.17 6.86 -22.40
N LEU A 31 -0.11 8.20 -22.46
CA LEU A 31 0.62 8.99 -21.47
C LEU A 31 0.02 8.85 -20.06
N VAL A 32 -1.32 8.92 -19.95
CA VAL A 32 -2.04 8.72 -18.68
C VAL A 32 -1.77 7.32 -18.11
N ILE A 33 -1.85 6.28 -18.95
CA ILE A 33 -1.57 4.90 -18.53
C ILE A 33 -0.13 4.74 -18.07
N VAL A 34 0.84 5.32 -18.79
CA VAL A 34 2.26 5.27 -18.40
C VAL A 34 2.47 5.99 -17.06
N ALA A 35 1.96 7.21 -16.92
CA ALA A 35 2.07 7.98 -15.68
C ALA A 35 1.45 7.22 -14.49
N TYR A 36 0.24 6.68 -14.68
CA TYR A 36 -0.44 5.87 -13.67
C TYR A 36 0.36 4.60 -13.34
N SER A 37 0.85 3.87 -14.34
CA SER A 37 1.63 2.64 -14.14
C SER A 37 2.94 2.90 -13.38
N VAL A 38 3.61 4.02 -13.65
CA VAL A 38 4.79 4.45 -12.89
C VAL A 38 4.42 4.72 -11.43
N PHE A 39 3.31 5.44 -11.18
CA PHE A 39 2.82 5.66 -9.82
C PHE A 39 2.52 4.33 -9.11
N ILE A 40 1.79 3.41 -9.76
CA ILE A 40 1.49 2.08 -9.23
C ILE A 40 2.75 1.28 -8.95
N PHE A 41 3.76 1.39 -9.81
CA PHE A 41 5.04 0.71 -9.62
C PHE A 41 5.70 1.06 -8.28
N TYR A 42 5.71 2.33 -7.92
CA TYR A 42 6.25 2.75 -6.62
C TYR A 42 5.32 2.38 -5.47
N PHE A 43 4.01 2.56 -5.65
CA PHE A 43 2.99 2.27 -4.65
C PHE A 43 3.02 0.79 -4.20
N TYR A 44 2.89 -0.16 -5.13
CA TYR A 44 2.81 -1.57 -4.76
C TYR A 44 4.12 -2.07 -4.14
N ARG A 45 5.28 -1.59 -4.62
CA ARG A 45 6.60 -1.96 -4.08
C ARG A 45 6.81 -1.42 -2.69
N PHE A 46 6.19 -0.30 -2.36
CA PHE A 46 6.27 0.25 -1.04
C PHE A 46 5.38 -0.54 -0.06
N LEU A 47 4.15 -0.84 -0.46
CA LEU A 47 3.17 -1.56 0.37
C LEU A 47 3.60 -3.00 0.67
N ALA A 48 4.23 -3.66 -0.30
CA ALA A 48 4.62 -5.07 -0.21
C ALA A 48 5.93 -5.35 0.55
N ARG A 49 6.63 -4.31 1.02
CA ARG A 49 7.86 -4.49 1.80
C ARG A 49 7.51 -5.00 3.19
N LYS A 50 8.24 -6.01 3.64
CA LYS A 50 8.16 -6.47 5.02
C LYS A 50 8.61 -5.37 5.99
N ASN A 51 9.79 -4.80 5.72
CA ASN A 51 10.37 -3.69 6.48
C ASN A 51 10.67 -2.52 5.54
N ILE A 52 10.14 -1.34 5.87
CA ILE A 52 10.32 -0.14 5.05
C ILE A 52 11.70 0.48 5.29
N ILE A 53 12.22 0.36 6.51
CA ILE A 53 13.55 0.81 6.91
C ILE A 53 14.33 -0.43 7.41
N ASN A 54 15.59 -0.56 6.98
CA ASN A 54 16.48 -1.64 7.39
C ASN A 54 17.29 -1.18 8.62
N LEU A 55 16.78 -1.43 9.83
CA LEU A 55 17.53 -1.20 11.06
C LEU A 55 18.56 -2.32 11.28
N ASP A 56 19.84 -2.00 11.14
CA ASP A 56 20.94 -2.91 11.50
C ASP A 56 21.36 -2.68 12.96
N LEU A 57 20.77 -3.46 13.87
CA LEU A 57 21.06 -3.40 15.30
C LEU A 57 22.49 -3.84 15.64
N SER A 58 23.18 -4.58 14.76
CA SER A 58 24.53 -5.09 15.01
C SER A 58 25.59 -3.99 15.08
N LYS A 59 25.34 -2.86 14.40
CA LYS A 59 26.23 -1.69 14.40
C LYS A 59 26.32 -1.01 15.77
N TYR A 60 25.30 -1.15 16.61
CA TYR A 60 25.26 -0.54 17.94
C TYR A 60 25.89 -1.41 19.03
N ASN A 61 26.23 -2.67 18.73
CA ASN A 61 26.83 -3.59 19.69
C ASN A 61 28.37 -3.49 19.78
N LYS A 62 29.01 -2.64 18.96
CA LYS A 62 30.48 -2.48 18.90
C LYS A 62 31.06 -1.45 19.89
N TYR A 63 30.24 -0.61 20.52
CA TYR A 63 30.74 0.49 21.37
C TYR A 63 30.73 0.13 22.86
N GLN A 64 31.85 0.40 23.55
CA GLN A 64 32.09 0.11 24.96
C GLN A 64 31.11 0.78 25.95
N PHE A 65 30.39 1.84 25.55
CA PHE A 65 29.31 2.47 26.34
C PHE A 65 27.91 1.92 25.99
N GLY A 66 27.79 0.60 25.85
CA GLY A 66 26.68 -0.06 25.17
C GLY A 66 25.27 0.13 25.77
N GLY A 67 25.12 0.58 27.02
CA GLY A 67 23.80 0.70 27.68
C GLY A 67 22.88 1.75 27.04
N ILE A 68 23.37 2.98 26.86
CA ILE A 68 22.56 4.09 26.33
C ILE A 68 22.22 3.88 24.84
N TYR A 69 23.18 3.37 24.05
CA TYR A 69 22.98 3.10 22.63
C TYR A 69 21.98 1.93 22.41
N ARG A 70 22.00 0.91 23.28
CA ARG A 70 20.99 -0.15 23.27
C ARG A 70 19.59 0.38 23.61
N PHE A 71 19.49 1.29 24.59
CA PHE A 71 18.22 1.91 24.94
C PHE A 71 17.61 2.71 23.78
N PHE A 72 18.40 3.58 23.14
CA PHE A 72 17.93 4.31 21.95
C PHE A 72 17.60 3.38 20.78
N ALA A 73 18.36 2.30 20.58
CA ALA A 73 18.06 1.33 19.52
C ALA A 73 16.71 0.62 19.73
N ILE A 74 16.36 0.25 20.98
CA ILE A 74 15.05 -0.32 21.33
C ILE A 74 13.94 0.71 21.09
N ILE A 75 14.14 1.97 21.47
CA ILE A 75 13.16 3.04 21.23
C ILE A 75 12.92 3.24 19.73
N PHE A 76 13.98 3.36 18.93
CA PHE A 76 13.84 3.49 17.48
C PHE A 76 13.15 2.28 16.85
N PHE A 77 13.45 1.07 17.34
CA PHE A 77 12.74 -0.14 16.95
C PHE A 77 11.24 -0.07 17.25
N ILE A 78 10.87 0.34 18.47
CA ILE A 78 9.46 0.48 18.87
C ILE A 78 8.75 1.52 18.00
N ILE A 79 9.33 2.71 17.85
CA ILE A 79 8.72 3.80 17.07
C ILE A 79 8.55 3.36 15.61
N GLU A 80 9.56 2.77 15.00
CA GLU A 80 9.50 2.34 13.61
C GLU A 80 8.44 1.24 13.40
N TYR A 81 8.55 0.16 14.17
CA TYR A 81 7.79 -1.05 13.89
C TYR A 81 6.38 -1.07 14.50
N ILE A 82 6.18 -0.39 15.63
CA ILE A 82 4.89 -0.38 16.33
C ILE A 82 4.06 0.86 15.94
N ILE A 83 4.69 1.99 15.58
CA ILE A 83 3.96 3.23 15.30
C ILE A 83 4.00 3.56 13.80
N ILE A 84 5.20 3.72 13.23
CA ILE A 84 5.37 4.22 11.86
C ILE A 84 4.78 3.23 10.84
N LEU A 85 5.06 1.93 10.96
CA LEU A 85 4.57 0.95 9.99
C LEU A 85 3.05 0.75 9.98
N PRO A 86 2.36 0.60 11.12
CA PRO A 86 0.90 0.53 11.09
C PRO A 86 0.26 1.81 10.58
N PHE A 87 0.82 2.98 10.90
CA PHE A 87 0.34 4.26 10.39
C PHE A 87 0.47 4.36 8.86
N ILE A 88 1.64 3.99 8.34
CA ILE A 88 1.89 3.93 6.90
C ILE A 88 0.93 2.93 6.23
N THR A 89 0.75 1.75 6.82
CA THR A 89 -0.16 0.73 6.30
C THR A 89 -1.60 1.22 6.31
N PHE A 90 -2.01 1.97 7.33
CA PHE A 90 -3.32 2.60 7.42
C PHE A 90 -3.54 3.70 6.38
N PHE A 91 -2.53 4.54 6.14
CA PHE A 91 -2.58 5.52 5.06
C PHE A 91 -2.85 4.83 3.71
N TRP A 92 -2.15 3.74 3.41
CA TRP A 92 -2.36 2.99 2.18
C TRP A 92 -3.67 2.20 2.14
N PHE A 93 -4.14 1.72 3.29
CA PHE A 93 -5.49 1.18 3.43
C PHE A 93 -6.54 2.23 3.03
N GLY A 94 -6.41 3.47 3.47
CA GLY A 94 -7.30 4.57 3.06
C GLY A 94 -7.26 4.82 1.56
N VAL A 95 -6.07 4.86 0.96
CA VAL A 95 -5.91 4.97 -0.50
C VAL A 95 -6.62 3.82 -1.22
N LEU A 96 -6.43 2.58 -0.75
CA LEU A 96 -7.08 1.40 -1.32
C LEU A 96 -8.60 1.48 -1.21
N ALA A 97 -9.12 1.87 -0.04
CA ALA A 97 -10.55 2.01 0.20
C ALA A 97 -11.18 3.07 -0.69
N ILE A 98 -10.49 4.19 -0.92
CA ILE A 98 -10.93 5.22 -1.88
C ILE A 98 -10.94 4.66 -3.30
N LEU A 99 -9.92 3.90 -3.71
CA LEU A 99 -9.91 3.26 -5.03
C LEU A 99 -11.09 2.30 -5.19
N ILE A 100 -11.39 1.48 -4.17
CA ILE A 100 -12.52 0.54 -4.20
C ILE A 100 -13.87 1.28 -4.16
N LEU A 101 -13.99 2.37 -3.39
CA LEU A 101 -15.19 3.22 -3.35
C LEU A 101 -15.53 3.80 -4.73
N LEU A 102 -14.50 4.22 -5.46
CA LEU A 102 -14.64 4.69 -6.83
C LEU A 102 -14.95 3.54 -7.80
N LEU A 103 -14.42 2.34 -7.53
CA LEU A 103 -14.53 1.15 -8.37
C LEU A 103 -15.88 0.47 -8.34
N ALA A 104 -16.44 0.33 -7.15
CA ALA A 104 -17.49 -0.63 -6.91
C ALA A 104 -18.72 0.03 -6.30
N GLU A 105 -19.89 -0.47 -6.70
CA GLU A 105 -21.17 -0.14 -6.09
C GLU A 105 -21.39 -1.03 -4.86
N LEU A 106 -20.53 -0.85 -3.85
CA LEU A 106 -20.59 -1.56 -2.58
C LEU A 106 -20.98 -0.61 -1.44
N GLU A 107 -21.55 -1.20 -0.39
CA GLU A 107 -21.77 -0.50 0.88
C GLU A 107 -20.43 -0.11 1.52
N LEU A 108 -20.39 1.02 2.23
CA LEU A 108 -19.17 1.58 2.81
C LEU A 108 -18.46 0.60 3.76
N GLU A 109 -19.22 -0.12 4.57
CA GLU A 109 -18.68 -1.13 5.48
C GLU A 109 -17.95 -2.25 4.72
N LEU A 110 -18.55 -2.74 3.63
CA LEU A 110 -17.95 -3.80 2.81
C LEU A 110 -16.68 -3.30 2.09
N ILE A 111 -16.64 -2.03 1.68
CA ILE A 111 -15.43 -1.41 1.11
C ILE A 111 -14.29 -1.44 2.12
N LEU A 112 -14.56 -1.07 3.37
CA LEU A 112 -13.57 -1.09 4.45
C LEU A 112 -13.12 -2.53 4.76
N ILE A 113 -14.05 -3.49 4.82
CA ILE A 113 -13.73 -4.92 5.04
C ILE A 113 -12.81 -5.43 3.93
N VAL A 114 -13.19 -5.27 2.67
CA VAL A 114 -12.40 -5.75 1.52
C VAL A 114 -11.02 -5.09 1.52
N SER A 115 -10.96 -3.79 1.77
CA SER A 115 -9.69 -3.06 1.86
C SER A 115 -8.81 -3.59 2.99
N ALA A 116 -9.37 -3.85 4.17
CA ALA A 116 -8.62 -4.34 5.33
C ALA A 116 -8.14 -5.78 5.12
N VAL A 117 -8.97 -6.64 4.55
CA VAL A 117 -8.60 -8.03 4.22
C VAL A 117 -7.48 -8.06 3.18
N LEU A 118 -7.55 -7.24 2.14
CA LEU A 118 -6.50 -7.15 1.13
C LEU A 118 -5.20 -6.63 1.70
N ILE A 119 -5.25 -5.53 2.47
CA ILE A 119 -4.06 -4.99 3.15
C ILE A 119 -3.48 -6.03 4.11
N GLY A 120 -4.31 -6.69 4.90
CA GLY A 120 -3.90 -7.77 5.79
C GLY A 120 -3.21 -8.92 5.04
N ALA A 121 -3.78 -9.37 3.91
CA ALA A 121 -3.19 -10.40 3.07
C ALA A 121 -1.83 -9.96 2.49
N ILE A 122 -1.72 -8.72 2.01
CA ILE A 122 -0.46 -8.14 1.51
C ILE A 122 0.59 -8.09 2.63
N ARG A 123 0.21 -7.65 3.84
CA ARG A 123 1.11 -7.61 5.00
C ARG A 123 1.57 -9.00 5.38
N ILE A 124 0.67 -9.95 5.58
CA ILE A 124 1.01 -11.34 5.96
C ILE A 124 1.94 -11.96 4.92
N THR A 125 1.62 -11.83 3.63
CA THR A 125 2.45 -12.39 2.55
C THR A 125 3.81 -11.72 2.45
N SER A 126 4.00 -10.47 2.88
CA SER A 126 5.33 -9.82 2.90
C SER A 126 6.34 -10.54 3.81
N PHE A 127 5.86 -11.23 4.85
CA PHE A 127 6.70 -12.05 5.74
C PHE A 127 7.07 -13.41 5.14
N ILE A 128 6.31 -13.85 4.12
CA ILE A 128 6.55 -15.12 3.41
C ILE A 128 7.42 -14.88 2.18
N SER A 129 6.98 -13.97 1.30
CA SER A 129 7.66 -13.56 0.08
C SER A 129 7.20 -12.15 -0.31
N GLU A 130 8.16 -11.22 -0.38
CA GLU A 130 7.88 -9.87 -0.88
C GLU A 130 7.45 -9.89 -2.36
N ASP A 131 7.83 -10.90 -3.15
CA ASP A 131 7.37 -11.03 -4.53
C ASP A 131 5.87 -11.35 -4.59
N LEU A 132 5.40 -12.28 -3.75
CA LEU A 132 3.97 -12.61 -3.64
C LEU A 132 3.16 -11.42 -3.14
N SER A 133 3.68 -10.73 -2.11
CA SER A 133 3.05 -9.53 -1.57
C SER A 133 2.94 -8.43 -2.63
N ARG A 134 3.98 -8.26 -3.48
CA ARG A 134 3.97 -7.33 -4.61
C ARG A 134 2.92 -7.70 -5.65
N ASP A 135 2.76 -8.99 -5.93
CA ASP A 135 1.76 -9.48 -6.88
C ASP A 135 0.33 -9.26 -6.40
N LEU A 136 0.07 -9.39 -5.09
CA LEU A 136 -1.23 -9.03 -4.50
C LEU A 136 -1.46 -7.52 -4.49
N ALA A 137 -0.47 -6.73 -4.07
CA ALA A 137 -0.58 -5.29 -3.94
C ALA A 137 -0.89 -4.56 -5.26
N LYS A 138 -0.41 -5.09 -6.39
CA LYS A 138 -0.66 -4.49 -7.71
C LYS A 138 -2.04 -4.84 -8.29
N MET A 139 -2.76 -5.85 -7.78
CA MET A 139 -4.02 -6.30 -8.38
C MET A 139 -5.08 -5.19 -8.40
N ILE A 140 -5.28 -4.49 -7.28
CA ILE A 140 -6.37 -3.51 -7.17
C ILE A 140 -6.11 -2.27 -8.02
N PRO A 141 -4.92 -1.65 -7.99
CA PRO A 141 -4.71 -0.48 -8.84
C PRO A 141 -4.71 -0.81 -10.33
N LEU A 142 -4.32 -2.02 -10.71
CA LEU A 142 -4.44 -2.46 -12.10
C LEU A 142 -5.90 -2.74 -12.49
N ALA A 143 -6.70 -3.32 -11.60
CA ALA A 143 -8.14 -3.48 -11.80
C ALA A 143 -8.84 -2.13 -11.92
N PHE A 144 -8.45 -1.15 -11.10
CA PHE A 144 -8.92 0.23 -11.19
C PHE A 144 -8.60 0.85 -12.54
N LEU A 145 -7.37 0.69 -13.04
CA LEU A 145 -7.00 1.18 -14.37
C LEU A 145 -7.84 0.53 -15.47
N ALA A 146 -8.02 -0.79 -15.41
CA ALA A 146 -8.82 -1.52 -16.39
C ALA A 146 -10.27 -1.01 -16.42
N LEU A 147 -10.88 -0.79 -15.25
CA LEU A 147 -12.25 -0.27 -15.16
C LEU A 147 -12.34 1.20 -15.55
N ALA A 148 -11.38 2.04 -15.17
CA ALA A 148 -11.32 3.44 -15.60
C ALA A 148 -11.21 3.60 -17.13
N LEU A 149 -10.58 2.65 -17.82
CA LEU A 149 -10.44 2.64 -19.28
C LEU A 149 -11.67 2.08 -20.02
N THR A 150 -12.49 1.28 -19.35
CA THR A 150 -13.59 0.51 -19.99
C THR A 150 -14.99 0.96 -19.56
N SER A 151 -15.12 1.65 -18.43
CA SER A 151 -16.39 2.11 -17.89
C SER A 151 -16.68 3.56 -18.24
N SER A 152 -17.88 3.82 -18.77
CA SER A 152 -18.37 5.19 -18.98
C SER A 152 -18.70 5.92 -17.68
N THR A 153 -19.06 5.18 -16.62
CA THR A 153 -19.40 5.73 -15.30
C THR A 153 -18.23 6.43 -14.64
N PHE A 154 -17.01 5.92 -14.84
CA PHE A 154 -15.78 6.48 -14.29
C PHE A 154 -15.37 7.82 -14.90
N LEU A 155 -15.89 8.12 -16.09
CA LEU A 155 -15.68 9.39 -16.77
C LEU A 155 -16.77 10.43 -16.42
N ASP A 156 -17.83 10.01 -15.70
CA ASP A 156 -18.84 10.93 -15.20
C ASP A 156 -18.34 11.62 -13.93
N ILE A 157 -18.01 12.90 -14.08
CA ILE A 157 -17.49 13.73 -13.00
C ILE A 157 -18.48 13.86 -11.82
N ASN A 158 -19.78 13.81 -12.08
CA ASN A 158 -20.78 13.96 -11.04
C ASN A 158 -20.75 12.75 -10.11
N VAL A 159 -20.66 11.54 -10.68
CA VAL A 159 -20.54 10.29 -9.92
C VAL A 159 -19.25 10.29 -9.09
N VAL A 160 -18.12 10.71 -9.68
CA VAL A 160 -16.84 10.79 -8.96
C VAL A 160 -16.91 11.78 -7.80
N VAL A 161 -17.52 12.94 -8.01
CA VAL A 161 -17.71 13.97 -6.97
C VAL A 161 -18.64 13.46 -5.86
N ASP A 162 -19.72 12.78 -6.19
CA ASP A 162 -20.65 12.20 -5.22
C ASP A 162 -19.98 11.13 -4.35
N LYS A 163 -19.14 10.27 -4.96
CA LYS A 163 -18.32 9.30 -4.22
C LYS A 163 -17.28 10.00 -3.35
N PHE A 164 -16.68 11.09 -3.81
CA PHE A 164 -15.71 11.85 -3.04
C PHE A 164 -16.31 12.43 -1.74
N TYR A 165 -17.57 12.86 -1.77
CA TYR A 165 -18.28 13.32 -0.57
C TYR A 165 -18.55 12.22 0.47
N GLN A 166 -18.44 10.94 0.10
CA GLN A 166 -18.58 9.81 1.03
C GLN A 166 -17.28 9.47 1.75
N VAL A 167 -16.13 10.00 1.32
CA VAL A 167 -14.81 9.71 1.91
C VAL A 167 -14.74 10.05 3.40
N PRO A 168 -15.24 11.21 3.90
CA PRO A 168 -15.19 11.51 5.33
C PRO A 168 -15.95 10.49 6.18
N LEU A 169 -17.11 10.01 5.70
CA LEU A 169 -17.90 8.97 6.37
C LEU A 169 -17.17 7.63 6.35
N LEU A 170 -16.53 7.27 5.24
CA LEU A 170 -15.71 6.07 5.16
C LEU A 170 -14.53 6.11 6.17
N LEU A 171 -13.95 7.29 6.41
CA LEU A 171 -12.85 7.46 7.36
C LEU A 171 -13.30 7.47 8.83
N SER A 172 -14.55 7.83 9.16
CA SER A 172 -15.04 7.73 10.53
C SER A 172 -15.10 6.28 11.02
N ASP A 173 -15.46 5.37 10.09
CA ASP A 173 -15.65 3.96 10.40
C ASP A 173 -14.34 3.14 10.24
N ALA A 174 -13.31 3.76 9.65
CA ALA A 174 -12.00 3.16 9.41
C ALA A 174 -11.20 2.82 10.69
N MET A 175 -11.55 3.40 11.84
CA MET A 175 -10.76 3.26 13.08
C MET A 175 -10.68 1.81 13.58
N SER A 176 -11.78 1.05 13.50
CA SER A 176 -11.80 -0.37 13.88
C SER A 176 -10.87 -1.22 12.98
N PHE A 177 -10.71 -0.82 11.73
CA PHE A 177 -9.83 -1.50 10.76
C PHE A 177 -8.36 -1.13 10.96
N LEU A 178 -8.05 0.08 11.44
CA LEU A 178 -6.70 0.43 11.90
C LEU A 178 -6.25 -0.52 13.02
N LEU A 179 -7.11 -0.76 14.00
CA LEU A 179 -6.79 -1.67 15.10
C LEU A 179 -6.48 -3.09 14.58
N PHE A 180 -7.29 -3.58 13.64
CA PHE A 180 -7.03 -4.87 12.99
C PHE A 180 -5.65 -4.91 12.29
N ILE A 181 -5.31 -3.88 11.50
CA ILE A 181 -4.01 -3.79 10.81
C ILE A 181 -2.85 -3.79 11.80
N VAL A 182 -2.97 -3.04 12.91
CA VAL A 182 -1.97 -3.01 13.99
C VAL A 182 -1.79 -4.41 14.59
N ILE A 183 -2.89 -5.11 14.89
CA ILE A 183 -2.84 -6.46 15.47
C ILE A 183 -2.13 -7.42 14.50
N VAL A 184 -2.52 -7.43 13.22
CA VAL A 184 -1.88 -8.28 12.21
C VAL A 184 -0.38 -8.00 12.13
N GLU A 185 0.01 -6.73 12.09
CA GLU A 185 1.42 -6.34 12.02
C GLU A 185 2.21 -6.85 13.24
N ILE A 186 1.67 -6.67 14.46
CA ILE A 186 2.31 -7.15 15.69
C ILE A 186 2.43 -8.67 15.69
N VAL A 187 1.35 -9.39 15.37
CA VAL A 187 1.35 -10.85 15.34
C VAL A 187 2.40 -11.37 14.37
N MET A 188 2.43 -10.84 13.15
CA MET A 188 3.40 -11.27 12.14
C MET A 188 4.85 -10.97 12.55
N ARG A 189 5.10 -9.85 13.23
CA ARG A 189 6.42 -9.50 13.76
C ARG A 189 6.88 -10.46 14.85
N VAL A 190 5.99 -10.83 15.77
CA VAL A 190 6.30 -11.82 16.81
C VAL A 190 6.62 -13.17 16.17
N LEU A 191 5.83 -13.62 15.20
CA LEU A 191 6.06 -14.87 14.48
C LEU A 191 7.41 -14.87 13.74
N ASP A 192 7.74 -13.78 13.05
CA ASP A 192 9.01 -13.63 12.36
C ASP A 192 10.21 -13.65 13.32
N PHE A 193 10.10 -12.96 14.45
CA PHE A 193 11.14 -12.97 15.48
C PHE A 193 11.38 -14.38 16.02
N ILE A 194 10.31 -15.11 16.35
CA ILE A 194 10.39 -16.51 16.81
C ILE A 194 11.03 -17.41 15.73
N ALA A 195 10.57 -17.30 14.48
CA ALA A 195 11.10 -18.10 13.38
C ALA A 195 12.60 -17.83 13.13
N ASN A 196 13.04 -16.58 13.25
CA ASN A 196 14.44 -16.21 13.08
C ASN A 196 15.35 -16.74 14.20
N ILE A 197 14.86 -16.91 15.42
CA ILE A 197 15.60 -17.54 16.51
C ILE A 197 15.88 -19.01 16.16
N PHE A 198 14.86 -19.77 15.80
CA PHE A 198 15.01 -21.20 15.46
C PHE A 198 15.92 -21.45 14.25
N ARG A 199 15.87 -20.57 13.23
CA ARG A 199 16.76 -20.68 12.05
C ARG A 199 18.24 -20.47 12.39
N LYS A 200 18.53 -19.63 13.37
CA LYS A 200 19.91 -19.31 13.76
C LYS A 200 20.57 -20.50 14.47
N ASP A 201 19.84 -21.19 15.34
CA ASP A 201 20.35 -22.33 16.08
C ASP A 201 20.73 -23.50 15.16
N GLY A 202 19.89 -23.82 14.17
CA GLY A 202 20.20 -24.88 13.19
C GLY A 202 21.38 -24.56 12.25
N THR A 203 21.66 -23.28 11.98
CA THR A 203 22.80 -22.88 11.14
C THR A 203 24.14 -22.99 11.89
N GLU A 204 24.13 -22.73 13.20
CA GLU A 204 25.32 -22.85 14.06
C GLU A 204 25.67 -24.32 14.37
N GLU A 205 24.68 -25.22 14.43
CA GLU A 205 24.92 -26.66 14.54
C GLU A 205 25.59 -27.24 13.28
N ILE A 206 25.09 -26.91 12.09
CA ILE A 206 25.67 -27.38 10.81
C ILE A 206 27.12 -26.89 10.64
N LYS A 207 27.43 -25.65 11.04
CA LYS A 207 28.81 -25.13 11.00
C LYS A 207 29.76 -25.90 11.91
N LYS A 208 29.31 -26.29 13.12
CA LYS A 208 30.11 -27.07 14.06
C LYS A 208 30.37 -28.50 13.57
N GLU A 209 29.45 -29.09 12.80
CA GLU A 209 29.66 -30.41 12.20
C GLU A 209 30.64 -30.37 11.01
N MET A 210 30.74 -29.26 10.29
CA MET A 210 31.68 -29.10 9.17
C MET A 210 33.11 -28.74 9.59
N GLU A 211 33.31 -28.31 10.85
CA GLU A 211 34.62 -27.96 11.42
C GLU A 211 35.26 -29.09 12.25
N ASN A 212 34.55 -30.21 12.47
CA ASN A 212 35.05 -31.44 13.09
C ASN A 212 35.34 -32.53 12.04
#